data_AF-A0A0F9FL89-F1
#
_entry.id   AF-A0A0F9FL89-F1
#
_cell.length_a   1.000
_cell.length_b   1.000
_cell.length_c   1.000
_cell.angle_alpha   90.00
_cell.angle_beta   90.00
_cell.angle_gamma   90.00
#
_symmetry.space_group_name_H-M   'P 1'
#
loop_
_entity.id
_entity.type
_entity.pdbx_description
1 polymer ?
#
loop_
_entity_poly.entity_id
_entity_poly.type
_entity_poly.pdbx_seq_one_letter_code
_entity_poly.pdbx_strand_id
1 'polypeptide(L)'
;MSQQGKALSSGQKLSIVNLKKSFDKERKLGPTVFTKDSIGRVAKGLDIGRRTVENILADYNKNNQTLIELPPKSRGKPPLRVSGDLVSSIRHHIRSMNLQGEHISVRSLRAWLIQEFKIDIPIMTLWRALRRIGFTYGRNKRRSTLKERDYVISARRKYLREKISNRNDNGTLKRPEVYLDETYLNKNHSNDNAWFLDEDGPWVNKPSGKGPRLIIVHAITINGWVNGAKLVFQAKISTGDYHGQMNYENFSKWFSNQLLPNIPSDSIIIMDNAKYHNILADDTFPTPRSNKRELQAWLENNHSNLNLHDDPSMLKAELYEICKKIAPPPEFKLDCMAEKHGHRILRTPQYHCELQPIESCWGIVKNFCRNHCDFTMKGLNKQLHYGFSKVSKATCQKLIEKVRQQEDLFWKEDAEVDAREMIEKGTKYSVENYINAEEEKDFE
;
A
#
# COMPACT_ATOMS: atom_id res chain seq x y z
N MET A 1 18.58 -32.91 -33.00
CA MET A 1 17.36 -32.44 -32.31
C MET A 1 17.64 -31.04 -31.80
N SER A 2 17.22 -30.02 -32.55
CA SER A 2 17.43 -28.61 -32.18
C SER A 2 16.62 -28.28 -30.92
N GLN A 3 17.28 -27.82 -29.86
CA GLN A 3 16.64 -27.38 -28.61
C GLN A 3 16.16 -25.92 -28.67
N GLN A 4 15.99 -25.35 -29.87
CA GLN A 4 15.52 -23.98 -30.03
C GLN A 4 14.17 -23.77 -29.33
N GLY A 5 14.12 -22.82 -28.40
CA GLY A 5 12.90 -22.43 -27.68
C GLY A 5 12.69 -23.06 -26.30
N LYS A 6 13.35 -24.16 -25.95
CA LYS A 6 13.19 -24.83 -24.64
C LYS A 6 14.18 -24.31 -23.60
N ALA A 7 13.73 -24.20 -22.34
CA ALA A 7 14.59 -23.79 -21.23
C ALA A 7 15.57 -24.92 -20.89
N LEU A 8 16.86 -24.60 -20.84
CA LEU A 8 17.90 -25.57 -20.45
C LEU A 8 17.79 -25.92 -18.97
N SER A 9 17.76 -27.22 -18.68
CA SER A 9 17.81 -27.76 -17.32
C SER A 9 19.16 -27.51 -16.64
N SER A 10 19.20 -27.63 -15.31
CA SER A 10 20.41 -27.49 -14.51
C SER A 10 21.52 -28.44 -14.96
N GLY A 11 21.19 -29.71 -15.23
CA GLY A 11 22.15 -30.70 -15.74
C GLY A 11 22.71 -30.36 -17.13
N GLN A 12 21.89 -29.78 -18.01
CA GLN A 12 22.34 -29.33 -19.33
C GLN A 12 23.28 -28.11 -19.23
N LYS A 13 22.95 -27.14 -18.35
CA LYS A 13 23.83 -25.99 -18.07
C LYS A 13 25.17 -26.43 -17.48
N LEU A 14 25.17 -27.42 -16.58
CA LEU A 14 26.40 -27.97 -16.02
C LEU A 14 27.24 -28.68 -17.09
N SER A 15 26.60 -29.42 -17.99
CA SER A 15 27.26 -30.07 -19.12
C SER A 15 27.96 -29.05 -20.04
N ILE A 16 27.32 -27.90 -20.29
CA ILE A 16 27.92 -26.78 -21.06
C ILE A 16 29.18 -26.25 -20.38
N VAL A 17 29.13 -26.03 -19.05
CA VAL A 17 30.29 -25.57 -18.27
C VAL A 17 31.44 -26.58 -18.31
N ASN A 18 31.13 -27.87 -18.14
CA ASN A 18 32.12 -28.94 -18.14
C ASN A 18 32.77 -29.12 -19.51
N LEU A 19 31.99 -29.10 -20.59
CA LEU A 19 32.51 -29.17 -21.97
C LEU A 19 33.43 -28.00 -22.28
N LYS A 20 33.06 -26.79 -21.86
CA LYS A 20 33.94 -25.62 -22.01
C LYS A 20 35.25 -25.80 -21.25
N LYS A 21 35.21 -26.27 -20.00
CA LYS A 21 36.42 -26.56 -19.21
C LYS A 21 37.31 -27.63 -19.88
N SER A 22 36.71 -28.64 -20.50
CA SER A 22 37.43 -29.68 -21.26
C SER A 22 38.14 -29.08 -22.47
N PHE A 23 37.44 -28.31 -23.30
CA PHE A 23 38.03 -27.69 -24.49
C PHE A 23 39.09 -26.64 -24.14
N ASP A 24 38.96 -25.94 -23.01
CA ASP A 24 40.00 -25.05 -22.51
C ASP A 24 41.25 -25.80 -22.00
N LYS A 25 41.09 -27.02 -21.48
CA LYS A 25 42.22 -27.89 -21.11
C LYS A 25 42.91 -28.45 -22.35
N GLU A 26 42.16 -28.94 -23.33
CA GLU A 26 42.70 -29.37 -24.64
C GLU A 26 43.53 -28.26 -25.29
N ARG A 27 43.03 -27.02 -25.27
CA ARG A 27 43.76 -25.84 -25.77
C ARG A 27 45.13 -25.66 -25.15
N LYS A 28 45.27 -25.99 -23.86
CA LYS A 28 46.50 -25.80 -23.09
C LYS A 28 47.50 -26.95 -23.29
N LEU A 29 47.05 -28.12 -23.77
CA LEU A 29 47.83 -29.36 -23.79
C LEU A 29 48.63 -29.62 -25.08
N GLY A 30 48.44 -28.87 -26.17
CA GLY A 30 49.37 -28.96 -27.30
C GLY A 30 48.94 -28.33 -28.63
N PRO A 31 49.87 -28.24 -29.61
CA PRO A 31 49.66 -27.57 -30.90
C PRO A 31 48.82 -28.38 -31.91
N THR A 32 48.57 -29.66 -31.66
CA THR A 32 47.87 -30.57 -32.60
C THR A 32 46.35 -30.40 -32.63
N VAL A 33 45.74 -29.74 -31.64
CA VAL A 33 44.29 -29.44 -31.63
C VAL A 33 44.10 -27.94 -31.52
N PHE A 34 43.88 -27.29 -32.66
CA PHE A 34 43.76 -25.83 -32.74
C PHE A 34 42.38 -25.37 -32.21
N THR A 35 42.22 -25.21 -30.90
CA THR A 35 40.94 -24.82 -30.28
C THR A 35 40.87 -23.31 -30.03
N LYS A 36 40.94 -22.50 -31.10
CA LYS A 36 40.84 -21.04 -31.00
C LYS A 36 39.47 -20.55 -30.50
N ASP A 37 38.42 -21.36 -30.64
CA ASP A 37 37.04 -21.01 -30.25
C ASP A 37 36.35 -22.13 -29.44
N SER A 38 36.70 -22.26 -28.16
CA SER A 38 36.08 -23.26 -27.27
C SER A 38 34.58 -23.04 -27.10
N ILE A 39 34.12 -21.79 -27.10
CA ILE A 39 32.70 -21.42 -27.02
C ILE A 39 31.95 -21.86 -28.28
N GLY A 40 32.50 -21.57 -29.47
CA GLY A 40 31.91 -22.01 -30.74
C GLY A 40 31.85 -23.53 -30.88
N ARG A 41 32.84 -24.27 -30.36
CA ARG A 41 32.81 -25.74 -30.33
C ARG A 41 31.70 -26.28 -29.43
N VAL A 42 31.49 -25.69 -28.24
CA VAL A 42 30.37 -26.08 -27.37
C VAL A 42 29.03 -25.77 -28.04
N ALA A 43 28.91 -24.59 -28.65
CA ALA A 43 27.69 -24.18 -29.37
C ALA A 43 27.36 -25.15 -30.51
N LYS A 44 28.36 -25.47 -31.35
CA LYS A 44 28.20 -26.40 -32.49
C LYS A 44 27.98 -27.85 -32.03
N GLY A 45 28.70 -28.31 -31.01
CA GLY A 45 28.61 -29.69 -30.52
C GLY A 45 27.29 -30.01 -29.81
N LEU A 46 26.65 -29.01 -29.21
CA LEU A 46 25.36 -29.16 -28.52
C LEU A 46 24.17 -28.62 -29.31
N ASP A 47 24.39 -28.10 -30.52
CA ASP A 47 23.35 -27.45 -31.34
C ASP A 47 22.58 -26.34 -30.58
N ILE A 48 23.33 -25.48 -29.90
CA ILE A 48 22.82 -24.35 -29.11
C ILE A 48 23.43 -23.03 -29.57
N GLY A 49 22.68 -21.93 -29.46
CA GLY A 49 23.15 -20.61 -29.86
C GLY A 49 24.39 -20.18 -29.05
N ARG A 50 25.41 -19.63 -29.73
CA ARG A 50 26.65 -19.11 -29.13
C ARG A 50 26.37 -18.18 -27.93
N ARG A 51 25.41 -17.27 -28.09
CA ARG A 51 25.02 -16.31 -27.04
C ARG A 51 24.45 -16.98 -25.79
N THR A 52 23.80 -18.13 -25.95
CA THR A 52 23.29 -18.93 -24.82
C THR A 52 24.44 -19.52 -24.01
N VAL A 53 25.47 -20.03 -24.68
CA VAL A 53 26.69 -20.53 -24.03
C VAL A 53 27.39 -19.41 -23.27
N GLU A 54 27.55 -18.24 -23.89
CA GLU A 54 28.17 -17.06 -23.27
C GLU A 54 27.40 -16.59 -22.02
N ASN A 55 26.07 -16.52 -22.10
CA ASN A 55 25.22 -16.13 -20.96
C ASN A 55 25.32 -17.12 -19.79
N ILE A 56 25.32 -18.44 -20.07
CA ILE A 56 25.44 -19.47 -19.03
C ILE A 56 26.80 -19.39 -18.33
N LEU A 57 27.88 -19.18 -19.10
CA LEU A 57 29.22 -19.03 -18.54
C LEU A 57 29.35 -17.72 -17.74
N ALA A 58 28.74 -16.63 -18.20
CA ALA A 58 28.71 -15.37 -17.48
C ALA A 58 27.95 -15.50 -16.13
N ASP A 59 26.77 -16.15 -16.14
CA ASP A 59 26.00 -16.41 -14.93
C ASP A 59 26.77 -17.34 -13.97
N TYR A 60 27.43 -18.38 -14.48
CA TYR A 60 28.27 -19.28 -13.69
C TYR A 60 29.43 -18.55 -13.00
N ASN A 61 30.14 -17.69 -13.73
CA ASN A 61 31.26 -16.92 -13.17
C ASN A 61 30.79 -15.87 -12.16
N LYS A 62 29.65 -15.23 -12.41
CA LYS A 62 29.06 -14.22 -11.53
C LYS A 62 28.59 -14.80 -10.20
N ASN A 63 28.19 -16.07 -10.18
CA ASN A 63 27.66 -16.75 -9.00
C ASN A 63 28.71 -17.67 -8.33
N ASN A 64 29.98 -17.23 -8.26
CA ASN A 64 31.07 -17.98 -7.63
C ASN A 64 31.17 -19.44 -8.11
N GLN A 65 31.07 -19.67 -9.43
CA GLN A 65 31.16 -21.01 -10.02
C GLN A 65 30.05 -21.97 -9.59
N THR A 66 28.89 -21.42 -9.22
CA THR A 66 27.69 -22.18 -8.86
C THR A 66 26.55 -21.87 -9.83
N LEU A 67 25.84 -22.89 -10.29
CA LEU A 67 24.62 -22.70 -11.09
C LEU A 67 23.44 -22.57 -10.13
N ILE A 68 22.87 -21.35 -10.04
CA ILE A 68 21.68 -21.10 -9.23
C ILE A 68 20.46 -21.67 -9.97
N GLU A 69 19.72 -22.57 -9.31
CA GLU A 69 18.43 -23.03 -9.79
C GLU A 69 17.38 -21.94 -9.58
N LEU A 70 16.96 -21.31 -10.67
CA LEU A 70 15.77 -20.47 -10.68
C LEU A 70 14.70 -21.20 -11.50
N PRO A 71 13.44 -21.26 -11.03
CA PRO A 71 12.35 -21.77 -11.85
C PRO A 71 12.31 -20.98 -13.17
N PRO A 72 11.95 -21.63 -14.30
CA PRO A 72 11.89 -20.96 -15.59
C PRO A 72 10.98 -19.74 -15.47
N LYS A 73 11.54 -18.55 -15.76
CA LYS A 73 10.77 -17.30 -15.74
C LYS A 73 9.59 -17.45 -16.69
N SER A 74 8.37 -17.35 -16.17
CA SER A 74 7.18 -17.24 -17.01
C SER A 74 7.36 -16.04 -17.95
N ARG A 75 7.37 -16.30 -19.26
CA ARG A 75 7.37 -15.22 -20.26
C ARG A 75 6.03 -14.46 -20.14
N GLY A 76 6.09 -13.14 -19.96
CA GLY A 76 4.90 -12.29 -19.82
C GLY A 76 5.17 -11.00 -19.07
N LYS A 77 4.24 -10.03 -19.15
CA LYS A 77 4.27 -8.83 -18.32
C LYS A 77 3.77 -9.16 -16.92
N PRO A 78 4.54 -8.91 -15.88
CA PRO A 78 4.14 -9.20 -14.51
C PRO A 78 3.09 -8.21 -14.00
N PRO A 79 2.32 -8.60 -12.96
CA PRO A 79 1.12 -7.88 -12.52
C PRO A 79 1.42 -6.43 -12.10
N LEU A 80 0.53 -5.50 -12.48
CA LEU A 80 0.71 -4.05 -12.30
C LEU A 80 0.59 -3.55 -10.85
N ARG A 81 0.10 -4.38 -9.91
CA ARG A 81 -0.16 -4.01 -8.51
C ARG A 81 0.17 -5.15 -7.56
N VAL A 82 0.83 -4.77 -6.47
CA VAL A 82 1.11 -5.58 -5.27
C VAL A 82 -0.21 -5.71 -4.50
N SER A 83 -0.56 -6.91 -4.01
CA SER A 83 -1.75 -7.14 -3.18
C SER A 83 -1.63 -6.43 -1.82
N GLY A 84 -2.75 -6.05 -1.21
CA GLY A 84 -2.76 -5.34 0.09
C GLY A 84 -2.02 -6.09 1.19
N ASP A 85 -2.18 -7.41 1.29
CA ASP A 85 -1.45 -8.24 2.26
C ASP A 85 0.08 -8.20 2.07
N LEU A 86 0.53 -8.15 0.81
CA LEU A 86 1.95 -8.08 0.47
C LEU A 86 2.52 -6.68 0.72
N VAL A 87 1.69 -5.63 0.60
CA VAL A 87 2.06 -4.25 0.96
C VAL A 87 2.42 -4.15 2.44
N SER A 88 1.64 -4.74 3.35
CA SER A 88 1.95 -4.74 4.78
C SER A 88 3.29 -5.42 5.08
N SER A 89 3.52 -6.58 4.46
CA SER A 89 4.76 -7.34 4.62
C SER A 89 5.97 -6.56 4.10
N ILE A 90 5.84 -5.94 2.91
CA ILE A 90 6.88 -5.07 2.33
C ILE A 90 7.16 -3.87 3.25
N ARG A 91 6.13 -3.22 3.79
CA ARG A 91 6.29 -2.09 4.69
C ARG A 91 7.02 -2.48 5.96
N HIS A 92 6.62 -3.57 6.60
CA HIS A 92 7.28 -4.07 7.81
C HIS A 92 8.74 -4.44 7.55
N HIS A 93 9.04 -5.17 6.47
CA HIS A 93 10.42 -5.51 6.12
C HIS A 93 11.28 -4.28 5.82
N ILE A 94 10.76 -3.33 5.04
CA ILE A 94 11.47 -2.07 4.79
C ILE A 94 11.74 -1.33 6.09
N ARG A 95 10.76 -1.22 6.99
CA ARG A 95 10.92 -0.58 8.30
C ARG A 95 11.95 -1.31 9.17
N SER A 96 11.91 -2.64 9.22
CA SER A 96 12.88 -3.45 9.98
C SER A 96 14.30 -3.22 9.50
N MET A 97 14.55 -3.34 8.19
CA MET A 97 15.89 -3.10 7.60
C MET A 97 16.37 -1.68 7.89
N ASN A 98 15.48 -0.71 7.73
CA ASN A 98 15.72 0.67 8.04
C ASN A 98 16.09 0.88 9.53
N LEU A 99 15.34 0.29 10.47
CA LEU A 99 15.63 0.36 11.92
C LEU A 99 16.99 -0.25 12.28
N GLN A 100 17.42 -1.27 11.53
CA GLN A 100 18.74 -1.91 11.68
C GLN A 100 19.86 -1.09 11.01
N GLY A 101 19.54 0.02 10.32
CA GLY A 101 20.50 0.81 9.56
C GLY A 101 20.98 0.14 8.27
N GLU A 102 20.31 -0.92 7.83
CA GLU A 102 20.69 -1.71 6.67
C GLU A 102 20.20 -1.06 5.37
N HIS A 103 21.04 -1.11 4.34
CA HIS A 103 20.70 -0.56 3.03
C HIS A 103 19.67 -1.44 2.33
N ILE A 104 18.45 -0.91 2.18
CA ILE A 104 17.40 -1.51 1.36
C ILE A 104 17.26 -0.83 0.00
N SER A 105 17.37 -1.62 -1.07
CA SER A 105 17.11 -1.20 -2.44
C SER A 105 15.92 -1.96 -3.02
N VAL A 106 15.37 -1.47 -4.13
CA VAL A 106 14.33 -2.21 -4.86
C VAL A 106 14.81 -3.61 -5.28
N ARG A 107 16.12 -3.78 -5.52
CA ARG A 107 16.71 -5.09 -5.87
C ARG A 107 16.77 -6.04 -4.69
N SER A 108 17.22 -5.57 -3.53
CA SER A 108 17.26 -6.41 -2.32
C SER A 108 15.86 -6.73 -1.81
N LEU A 109 14.93 -5.77 -1.86
CA LEU A 109 13.52 -6.02 -1.55
C LEU A 109 12.89 -7.07 -2.48
N ARG A 110 13.19 -7.01 -3.79
CA ARG A 110 12.75 -8.04 -4.73
C ARG A 110 13.35 -9.42 -4.40
N ALA A 111 14.62 -9.48 -4.02
CA ALA A 111 15.26 -10.73 -3.62
C ALA A 111 14.57 -11.34 -2.38
N TRP A 112 14.30 -10.52 -1.37
CA TRP A 112 13.54 -10.92 -0.18
C TRP A 112 12.14 -11.41 -0.51
N LEU A 113 11.41 -10.72 -1.41
CA LEU A 113 10.09 -11.16 -1.88
C LEU A 113 10.11 -12.53 -2.58
N ILE A 114 11.15 -12.79 -3.36
CA ILE A 114 11.36 -14.10 -4.00
C ILE A 114 11.68 -15.17 -2.96
N GLN A 115 12.47 -14.83 -1.94
CA GLN A 115 12.90 -15.78 -0.91
C GLN A 115 11.73 -16.18 0.01
N GLU A 116 11.08 -15.19 0.62
CA GLU A 116 10.06 -15.39 1.66
C GLU A 116 8.69 -15.73 1.09
N PHE A 117 8.27 -15.03 0.03
CA PHE A 117 6.91 -15.15 -0.51
C PHE A 117 6.85 -15.94 -1.81
N LYS A 118 8.00 -16.33 -2.38
CA LYS A 118 8.11 -16.94 -3.72
C LYS A 118 7.48 -16.08 -4.82
N ILE A 119 7.47 -14.76 -4.63
CA ILE A 119 6.86 -13.78 -5.56
C ILE A 119 7.96 -12.97 -6.24
N ASP A 120 8.01 -13.03 -7.57
CA ASP A 120 8.90 -12.20 -8.38
C ASP A 120 8.14 -11.01 -9.01
N ILE A 121 8.34 -9.81 -8.45
CA ILE A 121 7.82 -8.55 -9.01
C ILE A 121 8.99 -7.77 -9.64
N PRO A 122 8.89 -7.26 -10.88
CA PRO A 122 9.98 -6.47 -11.44
C PRO A 122 10.24 -5.20 -10.68
N ILE A 123 11.51 -4.80 -10.78
CA ILE A 123 12.06 -3.61 -10.16
C ILE A 123 11.19 -2.37 -10.41
N MET A 124 10.82 -2.08 -11.66
CA MET A 124 10.03 -0.87 -11.97
C MET A 124 8.60 -0.92 -11.43
N THR A 125 7.98 -2.10 -11.41
CA THR A 125 6.64 -2.30 -10.85
C THR A 125 6.67 -2.15 -9.33
N LEU A 126 7.66 -2.76 -8.69
CA LEU A 126 7.89 -2.65 -7.25
C LEU A 126 8.15 -1.20 -6.86
N TRP A 127 9.01 -0.49 -7.60
CA TRP A 127 9.28 0.93 -7.38
C TRP A 127 8.02 1.81 -7.49
N ARG A 128 7.19 1.58 -8.52
CA ARG A 128 5.90 2.29 -8.66
C ARG A 128 4.92 1.96 -7.53
N ALA A 129 4.92 0.72 -7.05
CA ALA A 129 4.12 0.31 -5.91
C ALA A 129 4.59 1.00 -4.62
N LEU A 130 5.91 1.02 -4.36
CA LEU A 130 6.52 1.70 -3.22
C LEU A 130 6.15 3.20 -3.18
N ARG A 131 6.26 3.91 -4.31
CA ARG A 131 5.83 5.31 -4.40
C ARG A 131 4.35 5.51 -4.07
N ARG A 132 3.50 4.58 -4.50
CA ARG A 132 2.05 4.67 -4.26
C ARG A 132 1.68 4.47 -2.79
N ILE A 133 2.42 3.63 -2.08
CA ILE A 133 2.18 3.34 -0.64
C ILE A 133 2.95 4.29 0.30
N GLY A 134 3.57 5.34 -0.24
CA GLY A 134 4.17 6.43 0.53
C GLY A 134 5.70 6.39 0.68
N PHE A 135 6.41 5.42 0.07
CA PHE A 135 7.88 5.38 0.15
C PHE A 135 8.54 6.29 -0.89
N THR A 136 9.60 6.98 -0.47
CA THR A 136 10.46 7.80 -1.33
C THR A 136 11.89 7.27 -1.30
N TYR A 137 12.55 7.27 -2.46
CA TYR A 137 13.97 6.92 -2.58
C TYR A 137 14.82 8.20 -2.63
N GLY A 138 15.85 8.29 -1.79
CA GLY A 138 16.71 9.46 -1.68
C GLY A 138 18.03 9.14 -0.97
N ARG A 139 18.90 10.14 -0.82
CA ARG A 139 20.14 9.98 -0.04
C ARG A 139 19.79 9.74 1.43
N ASN A 140 20.31 8.64 1.98
CA ASN A 140 20.21 8.35 3.41
C ASN A 140 20.95 9.45 4.18
N LYS A 141 20.22 10.16 5.05
CA LYS A 141 20.83 11.00 6.08
C LYS A 141 20.90 10.17 7.35
N ARG A 142 22.02 10.22 8.08
CA ARG A 142 22.15 9.56 9.38
C ARG A 142 21.07 10.15 10.29
N ARG A 143 20.06 9.34 10.60
CA ARG A 143 19.05 9.62 11.60
C ARG A 143 18.97 8.35 12.43
N SER A 144 19.05 8.49 13.74
CA SER A 144 19.07 7.38 14.67
C SER A 144 17.72 6.64 14.73
N THR A 145 16.63 7.29 14.30
CA THR A 145 15.29 6.70 14.15
C THR A 145 14.70 6.95 12.75
N LEU A 146 14.19 5.91 12.08
CA LEU A 146 13.31 6.10 10.92
C LEU A 146 11.90 6.44 11.39
N LYS A 147 11.65 7.74 11.46
CA LYS A 147 10.37 8.29 11.83
C LYS A 147 9.50 8.49 10.59
N GLU A 148 8.30 7.92 10.58
CA GLU A 148 7.23 8.46 9.75
C GLU A 148 6.97 9.91 10.14
N ARG A 149 6.33 10.70 9.26
CA ARG A 149 6.11 12.12 9.57
C ARG A 149 5.27 12.24 10.85
N ASP A 150 5.62 13.17 11.74
CA ASP A 150 4.98 13.30 13.07
C ASP A 150 3.46 13.45 12.97
N TYR A 151 2.95 14.14 11.94
CA TYR A 151 1.50 14.26 11.73
C TYR A 151 0.82 12.92 11.39
N VAL A 152 1.52 12.00 10.69
CA VAL A 152 1.01 10.66 10.37
C VAL A 152 0.97 9.81 11.64
N ILE A 153 2.04 9.86 12.44
CA ILE A 153 2.11 9.16 13.72
C ILE A 153 1.03 9.71 14.66
N SER A 154 0.90 11.03 14.78
CA SER A 154 -0.14 11.67 15.59
C SER A 154 -1.55 11.25 15.16
N ALA A 155 -1.84 11.27 13.85
CA ALA A 155 -3.12 10.81 13.32
C ALA A 155 -3.36 9.31 13.61
N ARG A 156 -2.34 8.46 13.43
CA ARG A 156 -2.42 7.04 13.77
C ARG A 156 -2.67 6.83 15.26
N ARG A 157 -1.94 7.52 16.13
CA ARG A 157 -2.12 7.43 17.59
C ARG A 157 -3.50 7.92 18.02
N LYS A 158 -4.04 8.97 17.40
CA LYS A 158 -5.42 9.41 17.63
C LYS A 158 -6.41 8.31 17.26
N TYR A 159 -6.27 7.72 16.07
CA TYR A 159 -7.09 6.59 15.63
C TYR A 159 -6.99 5.40 16.59
N LEU A 160 -5.78 4.98 16.96
CA LEU A 160 -5.56 3.84 17.85
C LEU A 160 -6.13 4.07 19.26
N ARG A 161 -6.07 5.30 19.78
CA ARG A 161 -6.69 5.63 21.07
C ARG A 161 -8.20 5.41 21.06
N GLU A 162 -8.90 5.87 20.01
CA GLU A 162 -10.34 5.63 19.86
C GLU A 162 -10.65 4.14 19.67
N LYS A 163 -9.81 3.42 18.91
CA LYS A 163 -9.96 1.96 18.76
C LYS A 163 -9.78 1.22 20.08
N ILE A 164 -8.81 1.61 20.90
CA ILE A 164 -8.55 0.99 22.20
C ILE A 164 -9.65 1.37 23.20
N SER A 165 -10.10 2.61 23.22
CA SER A 165 -11.16 3.05 24.14
C SER A 165 -12.49 2.34 23.87
N ASN A 166 -12.73 1.91 22.63
CA ASN A 166 -13.88 1.10 22.24
C ASN A 166 -13.78 -0.39 22.66
N ARG A 167 -12.64 -0.85 23.19
CA ARG A 167 -12.47 -2.25 23.63
C ARG A 167 -12.83 -2.38 25.11
N ASN A 168 -13.43 -3.51 25.47
CA ASN A 168 -13.59 -3.97 26.84
C ASN A 168 -12.39 -4.82 27.25
N ASP A 169 -12.20 -5.04 28.56
CA ASP A 169 -11.09 -5.83 29.11
C ASP A 169 -11.08 -7.29 28.61
N ASN A 170 -12.26 -7.82 28.27
CA ASN A 170 -12.43 -9.16 27.70
C ASN A 170 -12.22 -9.22 26.17
N GLY A 171 -11.81 -8.12 25.52
CA GLY A 171 -11.58 -8.04 24.07
C GLY A 171 -12.85 -7.86 23.21
N THR A 172 -14.03 -7.79 23.83
CA THR A 172 -15.27 -7.39 23.12
C THR A 172 -15.29 -5.89 22.85
N LEU A 173 -16.20 -5.44 22.00
CA LEU A 173 -16.35 -4.02 21.65
C LEU A 173 -17.52 -3.40 22.43
N LYS A 174 -17.33 -2.17 22.90
CA LYS A 174 -18.40 -1.35 23.49
C LYS A 174 -19.40 -0.93 22.42
N ARG A 175 -18.90 -0.48 21.28
CA ARG A 175 -19.67 -0.04 20.11
C ARG A 175 -19.33 -0.93 18.90
N PRO A 176 -20.34 -1.38 18.12
CA PRO A 176 -20.08 -2.16 16.92
C PRO A 176 -19.24 -1.37 15.91
N GLU A 177 -18.33 -2.05 15.22
CA GLU A 177 -17.47 -1.43 14.21
C GLU A 177 -17.97 -1.76 12.81
N VAL A 178 -18.17 -0.72 12.01
CA VAL A 178 -18.64 -0.80 10.63
C VAL A 178 -17.55 -0.21 9.74
N TYR A 179 -16.95 -1.01 8.87
CA TYR A 179 -15.92 -0.54 7.95
C TYR A 179 -16.52 -0.34 6.57
N LEU A 180 -16.36 0.85 5.99
CA LEU A 180 -16.81 1.15 4.63
C LEU A 180 -15.65 1.61 3.75
N ASP A 181 -15.82 1.41 2.46
CA ASP A 181 -14.87 1.84 1.43
C ASP A 181 -15.51 1.73 0.03
N GLU A 182 -14.96 2.46 -0.92
CA GLU A 182 -15.32 2.43 -2.32
C GLU A 182 -14.29 1.69 -3.16
N THR A 183 -14.79 0.92 -4.12
CA THR A 183 -13.93 0.18 -5.03
C THR A 183 -14.45 0.20 -6.45
N TYR A 184 -13.59 -0.14 -7.41
CA TYR A 184 -13.99 -0.25 -8.80
C TYR A 184 -13.56 -1.59 -9.42
N LEU A 185 -14.35 -2.03 -10.40
CA LEU A 185 -14.12 -3.24 -11.17
C LEU A 185 -14.39 -2.97 -12.65
N ASN A 186 -13.45 -3.36 -13.52
CA ASN A 186 -13.56 -3.15 -14.96
C ASN A 186 -14.13 -4.39 -15.66
N LYS A 187 -14.92 -4.19 -16.74
CA LYS A 187 -15.48 -5.27 -17.58
C LYS A 187 -14.43 -6.28 -18.02
N ASN A 188 -13.29 -5.79 -18.51
CA ASN A 188 -12.23 -6.65 -19.03
C ASN A 188 -11.19 -7.00 -17.95
N HIS A 189 -11.54 -6.92 -16.65
CA HIS A 189 -10.65 -7.32 -15.57
C HIS A 189 -10.47 -8.84 -15.57
N SER A 190 -9.48 -9.33 -16.32
CA SER A 190 -9.21 -10.75 -16.55
C SER A 190 -7.77 -11.11 -16.19
N ASN A 191 -7.46 -12.41 -16.20
CA ASN A 191 -6.09 -12.88 -16.05
C ASN A 191 -5.24 -12.51 -17.28
N ASP A 192 -4.03 -12.02 -17.04
CA ASP A 192 -3.13 -11.62 -18.12
C ASP A 192 -2.49 -12.86 -18.78
N ASN A 193 -2.34 -13.95 -18.03
CA ASN A 193 -1.74 -15.20 -18.48
C ASN A 193 -2.81 -16.17 -19.02
N ALA A 194 -2.47 -16.88 -20.09
CA ALA A 194 -3.27 -17.94 -20.69
C ALA A 194 -2.34 -18.96 -21.38
N TRP A 195 -2.84 -20.19 -21.59
CA TRP A 195 -2.17 -21.19 -22.43
C TRP A 195 -2.59 -20.98 -23.89
N PHE A 196 -1.64 -21.09 -24.81
CA PHE A 196 -1.82 -20.98 -26.26
C PHE A 196 -0.87 -21.98 -26.94
N LEU A 197 -1.19 -22.37 -28.17
CA LEU A 197 -0.31 -23.22 -28.98
C LEU A 197 0.92 -22.41 -29.43
N ASP A 198 2.09 -23.05 -29.45
CA ASP A 198 3.35 -22.36 -29.82
C ASP A 198 3.33 -21.89 -31.28
N GLU A 199 2.68 -22.67 -32.16
CA GLU A 199 2.47 -22.36 -33.58
C GLU A 199 1.59 -21.13 -33.79
N ASP A 200 0.52 -21.00 -32.98
CA ASP A 200 -0.37 -19.84 -33.00
C ASP A 200 0.29 -18.62 -32.35
N GLY A 201 1.20 -18.80 -31.39
CA GLY A 201 1.78 -17.72 -30.61
C GLY A 201 0.81 -17.15 -29.56
N PRO A 202 1.17 -16.05 -28.85
CA PRO A 202 0.46 -15.56 -27.67
C PRO A 202 -0.86 -14.83 -27.97
N TRP A 203 -1.52 -15.13 -29.09
CA TRP A 203 -2.76 -14.48 -29.49
C TRP A 203 -3.94 -15.08 -28.73
N VAL A 204 -4.66 -14.23 -28.00
CA VAL A 204 -5.89 -14.61 -27.31
C VAL A 204 -6.94 -13.58 -27.70
N ASN A 205 -8.14 -14.06 -28.05
CA ASN A 205 -9.29 -13.21 -28.40
C ASN A 205 -9.84 -12.48 -27.16
N LYS A 206 -9.10 -11.48 -26.66
CA LYS A 206 -9.53 -10.58 -25.59
C LYS A 206 -9.90 -9.22 -26.19
N PRO A 207 -11.02 -8.61 -25.78
CA PRO A 207 -11.37 -7.28 -26.23
C PRO A 207 -10.33 -6.25 -25.78
N SER A 208 -10.08 -5.26 -26.64
CA SER A 208 -9.12 -4.20 -26.37
C SER A 208 -9.58 -3.28 -25.22
N GLY A 209 -8.60 -2.73 -24.50
CA GLY A 209 -8.85 -1.80 -23.39
C GLY A 209 -9.40 -2.44 -22.12
N LYS A 210 -9.71 -1.60 -21.12
CA LYS A 210 -10.26 -2.05 -19.82
C LYS A 210 -11.79 -2.27 -19.85
N GLY A 211 -12.46 -1.72 -20.87
CA GLY A 211 -13.92 -1.71 -20.94
C GLY A 211 -14.58 -0.85 -19.87
N PRO A 212 -15.93 -0.82 -19.82
CA PRO A 212 -16.71 -0.10 -18.82
C PRO A 212 -16.28 -0.44 -17.39
N ARG A 213 -16.48 0.51 -16.47
CA ARG A 213 -16.10 0.38 -15.06
C ARG A 213 -17.36 0.39 -14.21
N LEU A 214 -17.46 -0.53 -13.25
CA LEU A 214 -18.38 -0.46 -12.13
C LEU A 214 -17.68 0.21 -10.96
N ILE A 215 -18.39 1.14 -10.32
CA ILE A 215 -18.06 1.71 -9.01
C ILE A 215 -18.98 1.03 -7.99
N ILE A 216 -18.40 0.61 -6.88
CA ILE A 216 -19.04 -0.20 -5.86
C ILE A 216 -18.74 0.46 -4.52
N VAL A 217 -19.78 0.64 -3.70
CA VAL A 217 -19.67 1.18 -2.35
C VAL A 217 -20.42 0.25 -1.42
N HIS A 218 -19.80 -0.11 -0.30
CA HIS A 218 -20.38 -1.03 0.66
C HIS A 218 -19.71 -0.89 2.02
N ALA A 219 -20.36 -1.43 3.05
CA ALA A 219 -19.78 -1.64 4.36
C ALA A 219 -19.76 -3.12 4.80
N ILE A 220 -18.82 -3.46 5.68
CA ILE A 220 -18.73 -4.73 6.40
C ILE A 220 -18.78 -4.52 7.90
N THR A 221 -19.21 -5.55 8.62
CA THR A 221 -19.07 -5.71 10.07
C THR A 221 -18.39 -7.03 10.37
N ILE A 222 -18.22 -7.37 11.65
CA ILE A 222 -17.80 -8.69 12.09
C ILE A 222 -18.70 -9.82 11.58
N ASN A 223 -19.96 -9.53 11.23
CA ASN A 223 -20.91 -10.52 10.72
C ASN A 223 -20.90 -10.66 9.19
N GLY A 224 -20.07 -9.93 8.46
CA GLY A 224 -20.03 -9.92 7.00
C GLY A 224 -20.48 -8.59 6.39
N TRP A 225 -20.87 -8.63 5.12
CA TRP A 225 -21.45 -7.48 4.42
C TRP A 225 -22.72 -6.97 5.10
N VAL A 226 -22.87 -5.64 5.16
CA VAL A 226 -24.11 -5.01 5.66
C VAL A 226 -25.23 -5.14 4.63
N ASN A 227 -26.23 -5.97 4.93
CA ASN A 227 -27.39 -6.15 4.05
C ASN A 227 -28.07 -4.79 3.78
N GLY A 228 -28.44 -4.50 2.53
CA GLY A 228 -29.06 -3.22 2.16
C GLY A 228 -28.10 -2.04 1.93
N ALA A 229 -26.82 -2.15 2.29
CA ALA A 229 -25.83 -1.08 2.11
C ALA A 229 -25.04 -1.16 0.79
N LYS A 230 -25.34 -2.12 -0.09
CA LYS A 230 -24.61 -2.31 -1.35
C LYS A 230 -25.09 -1.35 -2.44
N LEU A 231 -24.21 -0.47 -2.88
CA LEU A 231 -24.42 0.37 -4.05
C LEU A 231 -23.47 -0.02 -5.17
N VAL A 232 -24.00 -0.27 -6.37
CA VAL A 232 -23.24 -0.58 -7.57
C VAL A 232 -23.78 0.28 -8.72
N PHE A 233 -22.90 1.02 -9.39
CA PHE A 233 -23.27 1.78 -10.57
C PHE A 233 -22.15 1.79 -11.61
N GLN A 234 -22.51 1.95 -12.88
CA GLN A 234 -21.53 2.05 -13.96
C GLN A 234 -21.01 3.48 -14.08
N ALA A 235 -19.70 3.62 -14.18
CA ALA A 235 -19.05 4.89 -14.41
C ALA A 235 -19.45 5.49 -15.76
N LYS A 236 -19.80 6.79 -15.79
CA LYS A 236 -20.04 7.51 -17.05
C LYS A 236 -18.73 7.67 -17.82
N ILE A 237 -18.79 7.66 -19.16
CA ILE A 237 -17.61 7.84 -20.03
C ILE A 237 -17.23 9.33 -20.00
N SER A 238 -16.47 9.76 -19.00
CA SER A 238 -15.71 11.01 -19.09
C SER A 238 -14.34 10.81 -18.46
N THR A 239 -13.34 11.21 -19.23
CA THR A 239 -11.90 11.16 -18.99
C THR A 239 -11.48 11.64 -17.59
N GLY A 240 -10.71 10.84 -16.84
CA GLY A 240 -10.06 11.27 -15.59
C GLY A 240 -10.08 10.23 -14.46
N ASP A 241 -9.34 10.50 -13.39
CA ASP A 241 -9.33 9.63 -12.20
C ASP A 241 -10.75 9.49 -11.58
N TYR A 242 -10.95 8.43 -10.80
CA TYR A 242 -12.27 8.02 -10.29
C TYR A 242 -12.86 8.96 -9.23
N HIS A 243 -12.07 9.89 -8.68
CA HIS A 243 -12.53 10.84 -7.66
C HIS A 243 -13.55 11.86 -8.22
N GLY A 244 -13.79 11.89 -9.54
CA GLY A 244 -14.79 12.76 -10.16
C GLY A 244 -16.23 12.21 -10.18
N GLN A 245 -16.46 10.92 -9.89
CA GLN A 245 -17.80 10.30 -10.02
C GLN A 245 -18.45 9.90 -8.69
N MET A 246 -17.64 9.58 -7.68
CA MET A 246 -18.09 9.54 -6.29
C MET A 246 -17.82 10.91 -5.67
N ASN A 247 -18.89 11.65 -5.37
CA ASN A 247 -18.83 12.98 -4.77
C ASN A 247 -19.66 13.00 -3.48
N TYR A 248 -19.62 14.13 -2.77
CA TYR A 248 -20.34 14.28 -1.51
C TYR A 248 -21.84 14.04 -1.67
N GLU A 249 -22.48 14.52 -2.75
CA GLU A 249 -23.93 14.39 -2.93
C GLU A 249 -24.36 12.92 -3.07
N ASN A 250 -23.65 12.13 -3.88
CA ASN A 250 -23.99 10.72 -4.05
C ASN A 250 -23.60 9.89 -2.83
N PHE A 251 -22.45 10.19 -2.22
CA PHE A 251 -21.99 9.51 -1.01
C PHE A 251 -22.93 9.76 0.17
N SER A 252 -23.27 11.02 0.45
CA SER A 252 -24.16 11.37 1.56
C SER A 252 -25.54 10.75 1.42
N LYS A 253 -26.11 10.69 0.21
CA LYS A 253 -27.38 9.98 -0.07
C LYS A 253 -27.27 8.48 0.20
N TRP A 254 -26.19 7.84 -0.23
CA TRP A 254 -25.95 6.43 0.06
C TRP A 254 -25.79 6.20 1.58
N PHE A 255 -24.99 7.06 2.22
CA PHE A 255 -24.74 7.03 3.65
C PHE A 255 -26.05 7.12 4.43
N SER A 256 -26.90 8.12 4.15
CA SER A 256 -28.16 8.32 4.85
C SER A 256 -29.20 7.24 4.56
N ASN A 257 -29.36 6.84 3.29
CA ASN A 257 -30.50 6.03 2.85
C ASN A 257 -30.22 4.53 2.84
N GLN A 258 -28.96 4.11 2.76
CA GLN A 258 -28.56 2.70 2.65
C GLN A 258 -27.64 2.26 3.77
N LEU A 259 -26.70 3.08 4.23
CA LEU A 259 -25.78 2.66 5.29
C LEU A 259 -26.44 2.79 6.67
N LEU A 260 -26.79 4.02 7.09
CA LEU A 260 -27.28 4.30 8.45
C LEU A 260 -28.48 3.43 8.87
N PRO A 261 -29.50 3.18 8.02
CA PRO A 261 -30.65 2.37 8.40
C PRO A 261 -30.34 0.88 8.58
N ASN A 262 -29.21 0.40 8.04
CA ASN A 262 -28.89 -1.02 7.94
C ASN A 262 -27.73 -1.48 8.85
N ILE A 263 -27.09 -0.55 9.57
CA ILE A 263 -26.00 -0.86 10.50
C ILE A 263 -26.53 -1.01 11.94
N PRO A 264 -25.80 -1.71 12.82
CA PRO A 264 -26.17 -1.79 14.23
C PRO A 264 -26.26 -0.39 14.88
N SER A 265 -27.21 -0.21 15.81
CA SER A 265 -27.30 1.01 16.61
C SER A 265 -25.99 1.30 17.35
N ASP A 266 -25.72 2.57 17.62
CA ASP A 266 -24.54 3.00 18.38
C ASP A 266 -23.18 2.58 17.76
N SER A 267 -23.13 2.34 16.44
CA SER A 267 -21.90 1.96 15.74
C SER A 267 -20.82 3.06 15.66
N ILE A 268 -19.56 2.62 15.57
CA ILE A 268 -18.43 3.40 15.04
C ILE A 268 -18.26 3.06 13.56
N ILE A 269 -18.43 4.05 12.70
CA ILE A 269 -18.26 3.96 11.26
C ILE A 269 -16.82 4.34 10.91
N ILE A 270 -16.07 3.40 10.35
CA ILE A 270 -14.65 3.52 10.02
C ILE A 270 -14.49 3.68 8.52
N MET A 271 -13.86 4.77 8.08
CA MET A 271 -13.69 5.11 6.66
C MET A 271 -12.38 5.87 6.39
N ASP A 272 -12.03 6.01 5.11
CA ASP A 272 -10.83 6.72 4.70
C ASP A 272 -10.97 8.25 4.87
N ASN A 273 -9.90 8.99 4.56
CA ASN A 273 -9.87 10.44 4.70
C ASN A 273 -10.04 11.19 3.34
N ALA A 274 -10.86 10.66 2.42
CA ALA A 274 -11.10 11.30 1.13
C ALA A 274 -11.68 12.71 1.28
N LYS A 275 -11.36 13.62 0.34
CA LYS A 275 -11.77 15.03 0.45
C LYS A 275 -13.29 15.20 0.56
N TYR A 276 -14.06 14.41 -0.18
CA TYR A 276 -15.53 14.49 -0.16
C TYR A 276 -16.16 13.85 1.09
N HIS A 277 -15.40 13.13 1.92
CA HIS A 277 -15.82 12.69 3.26
C HIS A 277 -15.69 13.79 4.32
N ASN A 278 -14.98 14.87 3.99
CA ASN A 278 -14.57 15.92 4.92
C ASN A 278 -15.13 17.29 4.50
N ILE A 279 -16.37 17.30 4.01
CA ILE A 279 -17.09 18.55 3.75
C ILE A 279 -17.49 19.15 5.10
N LEU A 280 -17.01 20.36 5.37
CA LEU A 280 -17.29 21.10 6.60
C LEU A 280 -18.79 21.31 6.76
N ALA A 281 -19.26 21.22 8.00
CA ALA A 281 -20.62 21.62 8.35
C ALA A 281 -20.83 23.13 8.10
N ASP A 282 -22.08 23.53 7.87
CA ASP A 282 -22.39 24.90 7.44
C ASP A 282 -22.12 25.95 8.54
N ASP A 283 -22.11 25.52 9.79
CA ASP A 283 -21.80 26.27 11.01
C ASP A 283 -20.32 26.23 11.41
N THR A 284 -19.48 25.46 10.69
CA THR A 284 -18.07 25.34 11.03
C THR A 284 -17.31 26.63 10.73
N PHE A 285 -16.57 27.11 11.72
CA PHE A 285 -15.81 28.36 11.66
C PHE A 285 -14.44 28.22 12.34
N PRO A 286 -13.38 28.86 11.83
CA PRO A 286 -13.29 29.64 10.60
C PRO A 286 -13.08 28.74 9.36
N THR A 287 -13.43 29.25 8.18
CA THR A 287 -13.10 28.61 6.90
C THR A 287 -12.18 29.51 6.06
N PRO A 288 -11.43 28.97 5.08
CA PRO A 288 -10.63 29.82 4.19
C PRO A 288 -11.44 30.88 3.43
N ARG A 289 -12.76 30.66 3.31
CA ARG A 289 -13.70 31.59 2.67
C ARG A 289 -14.18 32.68 3.63
N SER A 290 -14.04 32.50 4.94
CA SER A 290 -14.43 33.49 5.93
C SER A 290 -13.75 34.83 5.64
N ASN A 291 -14.52 35.90 5.68
CA ASN A 291 -14.00 37.25 5.41
C ASN A 291 -13.44 37.89 6.69
N LYS A 292 -12.71 39.00 6.54
CA LYS A 292 -12.04 39.67 7.69
C LYS A 292 -13.05 40.07 8.78
N ARG A 293 -14.21 40.61 8.40
CA ARG A 293 -15.25 41.06 9.35
C ARG A 293 -15.85 39.89 10.13
N GLU A 294 -16.09 38.76 9.47
CA GLU A 294 -16.57 37.55 10.14
C GLU A 294 -15.56 37.04 11.17
N LEU A 295 -14.26 37.05 10.84
CA LEU A 295 -13.18 36.67 11.77
C LEU A 295 -13.11 37.61 12.98
N GLN A 296 -13.22 38.91 12.75
CA GLN A 296 -13.24 39.92 13.82
C GLN A 296 -14.47 39.76 14.71
N ALA A 297 -15.67 39.64 14.13
CA ALA A 297 -16.92 39.45 14.88
C ALA A 297 -16.89 38.14 15.69
N TRP A 298 -16.31 37.07 15.16
CA TRP A 298 -16.17 35.82 15.91
C TRP A 298 -15.20 35.97 17.08
N LEU A 299 -14.07 36.66 16.89
CA LEU A 299 -13.13 36.96 17.97
C LEU A 299 -13.77 37.84 19.05
N GLU A 300 -14.51 38.88 18.66
CA GLU A 300 -15.22 39.74 19.59
C GLU A 300 -16.23 38.94 20.43
N ASN A 301 -17.01 38.06 19.80
CA ASN A 301 -18.05 37.29 20.49
C ASN A 301 -17.52 36.14 21.37
N ASN A 302 -16.41 35.50 21.00
CA ASN A 302 -15.91 34.28 21.68
C ASN A 302 -14.63 34.51 22.50
N HIS A 303 -13.83 35.51 22.14
CA HIS A 303 -12.51 35.78 22.69
C HIS A 303 -12.20 37.29 22.76
N SER A 304 -13.18 38.09 23.19
CA SER A 304 -13.06 39.56 23.31
C SER A 304 -11.82 39.98 24.09
N ASN A 305 -11.43 39.21 25.10
CA ASN A 305 -10.26 39.42 25.94
C ASN A 305 -8.91 39.43 25.19
N LEU A 306 -8.86 38.94 23.95
CA LEU A 306 -7.64 39.02 23.14
C LEU A 306 -7.38 40.42 22.57
N ASN A 307 -8.40 41.30 22.50
CA ASN A 307 -8.28 42.65 21.93
C ASN A 307 -7.66 42.69 20.51
N LEU A 308 -7.88 41.63 19.72
CA LEU A 308 -7.39 41.52 18.33
C LEU A 308 -8.49 41.75 17.29
N HIS A 309 -9.74 41.91 17.72
CA HIS A 309 -10.89 42.02 16.84
C HIS A 309 -10.99 43.41 16.19
N ASP A 310 -10.50 44.45 16.87
CA ASP A 310 -10.55 45.86 16.49
C ASP A 310 -9.20 46.43 16.02
N ASP A 311 -8.10 45.68 16.15
CA ASP A 311 -6.78 46.11 15.69
C ASP A 311 -6.74 46.33 14.16
N PRO A 312 -6.53 47.57 13.68
CA PRO A 312 -6.54 47.89 12.26
C PRO A 312 -5.33 47.32 11.50
N SER A 313 -4.23 47.00 12.20
CA SER A 313 -3.01 46.45 11.61
C SER A 313 -3.14 44.98 11.22
N MET A 314 -4.06 44.25 11.87
CA MET A 314 -4.23 42.80 11.69
C MET A 314 -4.69 42.45 10.28
N LEU A 315 -3.94 41.60 9.58
CA LEU A 315 -4.34 41.09 8.27
C LEU A 315 -5.38 39.97 8.39
N LYS A 316 -6.17 39.79 7.33
CA LYS A 316 -7.10 38.64 7.24
C LYS A 316 -6.39 37.31 7.50
N ALA A 317 -5.18 37.14 6.94
CA ALA A 317 -4.41 35.91 7.08
C ALA A 317 -4.01 35.63 8.53
N GLU A 318 -3.65 36.67 9.29
CA GLU A 318 -3.28 36.56 10.71
C GLU A 318 -4.49 36.25 11.57
N LEU A 319 -5.60 36.98 11.37
CA LEU A 319 -6.87 36.71 12.04
C LEU A 319 -7.36 35.28 11.78
N TYR A 320 -7.23 34.81 10.53
CA TYR A 320 -7.60 33.45 10.17
C TYR A 320 -6.76 32.40 10.90
N GLU A 321 -5.43 32.55 10.96
CA GLU A 321 -4.56 31.59 11.66
C GLU A 321 -4.76 31.62 13.18
N ILE A 322 -5.11 32.77 13.76
CA ILE A 322 -5.48 32.87 15.18
C ILE A 322 -6.80 32.15 15.42
N CYS A 323 -7.87 32.54 14.71
CA CYS A 323 -9.18 31.91 14.84
C CYS A 323 -9.08 30.39 14.66
N LYS A 324 -8.29 29.92 13.68
CA LYS A 324 -8.12 28.49 13.41
C LYS A 324 -7.42 27.71 14.54
N LYS A 325 -6.59 28.37 15.35
CA LYS A 325 -5.91 27.74 16.50
C LYS A 325 -6.80 27.63 17.73
N ILE A 326 -7.69 28.61 17.92
CA ILE A 326 -8.54 28.71 19.12
C ILE A 326 -9.96 28.17 18.90
N ALA A 327 -10.43 28.15 17.66
CA ALA A 327 -11.73 27.60 17.31
C ALA A 327 -11.79 26.10 17.65
N PRO A 328 -13.00 25.60 17.97
CA PRO A 328 -13.20 24.17 18.17
C PRO A 328 -12.79 23.39 16.92
N PRO A 329 -12.47 22.08 17.07
CA PRO A 329 -12.21 21.22 15.92
C PRO A 329 -13.33 21.32 14.90
N PRO A 330 -13.01 21.40 13.59
CA PRO A 330 -14.01 21.54 12.56
C PRO A 330 -14.95 20.34 12.55
N GLU A 331 -16.25 20.60 12.47
CA GLU A 331 -17.26 19.58 12.26
C GLU A 331 -17.46 19.30 10.78
N PHE A 332 -17.84 18.07 10.47
CA PHE A 332 -18.09 17.64 9.09
C PHE A 332 -19.53 17.20 8.94
N LYS A 333 -20.15 17.49 7.79
CA LYS A 333 -21.56 17.18 7.56
C LYS A 333 -21.91 15.71 7.76
N LEU A 334 -21.01 14.79 7.41
CA LEU A 334 -21.21 13.35 7.62
C LEU A 334 -21.18 12.99 9.11
N ASP A 335 -20.33 13.63 9.90
CA ASP A 335 -20.21 13.38 11.34
C ASP A 335 -21.50 13.83 12.03
N CYS A 336 -21.96 15.05 11.75
CA CYS A 336 -23.24 15.54 12.27
C CYS A 336 -24.40 14.62 11.85
N MET A 337 -24.38 14.08 10.62
CA MET A 337 -25.39 13.14 10.14
C MET A 337 -25.35 11.80 10.88
N ALA A 338 -24.16 11.25 11.11
CA ALA A 338 -23.96 10.02 11.86
C ALA A 338 -24.38 10.19 13.32
N GLU A 339 -23.99 11.29 13.96
CA GLU A 339 -24.32 11.60 15.36
C GLU A 339 -25.82 11.76 15.58
N LYS A 340 -26.54 12.41 14.65
CA LYS A 340 -28.00 12.48 14.67
C LYS A 340 -28.69 11.11 14.66
N HIS A 341 -28.02 10.08 14.15
CA HIS A 341 -28.48 8.70 14.14
C HIS A 341 -27.85 7.85 15.26
N GLY A 342 -27.16 8.47 16.21
CA GLY A 342 -26.49 7.80 17.33
C GLY A 342 -25.17 7.12 16.98
N HIS A 343 -24.60 7.38 15.81
CA HIS A 343 -23.33 6.79 15.37
C HIS A 343 -22.16 7.78 15.52
N ARG A 344 -20.93 7.27 15.50
CA ARG A 344 -19.72 8.12 15.44
C ARG A 344 -18.86 7.71 14.25
N ILE A 345 -18.15 8.67 13.68
CA ILE A 345 -17.23 8.43 12.56
C ILE A 345 -15.79 8.40 13.08
N LEU A 346 -15.02 7.44 12.60
CA LEU A 346 -13.59 7.31 12.86
C LEU A 346 -12.82 7.19 11.54
N ARG A 347 -12.03 8.21 11.22
CA ARG A 347 -11.24 8.24 9.98
C ARG A 347 -9.93 7.50 10.16
N THR A 348 -9.58 6.62 9.23
CA THR A 348 -8.28 5.93 9.23
C THR A 348 -7.14 6.89 8.89
N PRO A 349 -5.95 6.72 9.49
CA PRO A 349 -4.82 7.59 9.23
C PRO A 349 -4.35 7.47 7.78
N GLN A 350 -3.81 8.56 7.23
CA GLN A 350 -3.35 8.60 5.84
C GLN A 350 -2.28 7.54 5.58
N TYR A 351 -2.34 6.92 4.39
CA TYR A 351 -1.41 5.88 3.92
C TYR A 351 -1.49 4.51 4.62
N HIS A 352 -2.52 4.28 5.45
CA HIS A 352 -2.70 3.04 6.22
C HIS A 352 -3.91 2.20 5.79
N CYS A 353 -3.96 1.77 4.52
CA CYS A 353 -5.03 0.88 4.05
C CYS A 353 -5.04 -0.48 4.75
N GLU A 354 -3.93 -0.91 5.36
CA GLU A 354 -3.83 -2.11 6.21
C GLU A 354 -4.70 -2.03 7.48
N LEU A 355 -5.18 -0.84 7.85
CA LEU A 355 -6.13 -0.64 8.94
C LEU A 355 -7.61 -0.74 8.47
N GLN A 356 -7.85 -0.99 7.18
CA GLN A 356 -9.17 -1.15 6.59
C GLN A 356 -9.38 -2.59 6.09
N PRO A 357 -10.03 -3.48 6.88
CA PRO A 357 -10.23 -4.88 6.51
C PRO A 357 -11.09 -5.07 5.24
N ILE A 358 -11.92 -4.08 4.90
CA ILE A 358 -12.74 -4.10 3.70
C ILE A 358 -11.91 -4.08 2.40
N GLU A 359 -10.70 -3.50 2.42
CA GLU A 359 -9.78 -3.52 1.27
C GLU A 359 -9.38 -4.97 0.90
N SER A 360 -9.15 -5.81 1.90
CA SER A 360 -8.89 -7.24 1.69
C SER A 360 -10.14 -7.99 1.22
N CYS A 361 -11.33 -7.60 1.70
CA CYS A 361 -12.60 -8.13 1.19
C CYS A 361 -12.77 -7.79 -0.30
N TRP A 362 -12.43 -6.56 -0.71
CA TRP A 362 -12.40 -6.18 -2.12
C TRP A 362 -11.40 -6.99 -2.93
N GLY A 363 -10.24 -7.28 -2.38
CA GLY A 363 -9.26 -8.19 -3.00
C GLY A 363 -9.88 -9.55 -3.34
N ILE A 364 -10.61 -10.15 -2.41
CA ILE A 364 -11.29 -11.45 -2.60
C ILE A 364 -12.33 -11.36 -3.72
N VAL A 365 -13.23 -10.37 -3.67
CA VAL A 365 -14.29 -10.18 -4.66
C VAL A 365 -13.71 -9.96 -6.06
N LYS A 366 -12.71 -9.09 -6.18
CA LYS A 366 -12.08 -8.76 -7.47
C LYS A 366 -11.33 -9.93 -8.06
N ASN A 367 -10.60 -10.70 -7.24
CA ASN A 367 -9.90 -11.90 -7.68
C ASN A 367 -10.88 -12.95 -8.19
N PHE A 368 -12.02 -13.14 -7.52
CA PHE A 368 -13.07 -14.04 -8.00
C PHE A 368 -13.60 -13.59 -9.37
N CYS A 369 -13.96 -12.31 -9.52
CA CYS A 369 -14.44 -11.76 -10.80
C CYS A 369 -13.39 -11.89 -11.90
N ARG A 370 -12.11 -11.70 -11.57
CA ARG A 370 -10.97 -11.82 -12.48
C ARG A 370 -10.85 -13.21 -13.08
N ASN A 371 -11.01 -14.22 -12.23
CA ASN A 371 -10.87 -15.63 -12.63
C ASN A 371 -12.06 -16.14 -13.45
N HIS A 372 -13.19 -15.44 -13.43
CA HIS A 372 -14.42 -15.82 -14.14
C HIS A 372 -14.87 -14.77 -15.18
N CYS A 373 -13.92 -13.96 -15.65
CA CYS A 373 -14.19 -12.88 -16.60
C CYS A 373 -14.58 -13.45 -17.98
N ASP A 374 -15.78 -13.12 -18.46
CA ASP A 374 -16.26 -13.45 -19.81
C ASP A 374 -16.30 -12.23 -20.75
N PHE A 375 -15.74 -11.10 -20.30
CA PHE A 375 -15.69 -9.81 -21.00
C PHE A 375 -17.05 -9.15 -21.30
N THR A 376 -18.14 -9.64 -20.71
CA THR A 376 -19.47 -9.06 -20.84
C THR A 376 -19.90 -8.33 -19.57
N MET A 377 -20.76 -7.30 -19.69
CA MET A 377 -21.32 -6.63 -18.51
C MET A 377 -22.30 -7.54 -17.75
N LYS A 378 -23.04 -8.38 -18.47
CA LYS A 378 -23.97 -9.35 -17.88
C LYS A 378 -23.21 -10.37 -17.02
N GLY A 379 -22.13 -10.92 -17.58
CA GLY A 379 -21.21 -11.79 -16.87
C GLY A 379 -20.57 -11.10 -15.68
N LEU A 380 -20.04 -9.88 -15.85
CA LEU A 380 -19.45 -9.13 -14.74
C LEU A 380 -20.42 -8.96 -13.56
N ASN A 381 -21.68 -8.58 -13.82
CA ASN A 381 -22.70 -8.44 -12.77
C ASN A 381 -22.99 -9.78 -12.09
N LYS A 382 -23.10 -10.87 -12.86
CA LYS A 382 -23.27 -12.23 -12.33
C LYS A 382 -22.08 -12.64 -11.45
N GLN A 383 -20.85 -12.45 -11.91
CA GLN A 383 -19.66 -12.82 -11.16
C GLN A 383 -19.44 -11.93 -9.94
N LEU A 384 -19.84 -10.66 -10.00
CA LEU A 384 -19.81 -9.76 -8.86
C LEU A 384 -20.72 -10.30 -7.74
N HIS A 385 -21.94 -10.74 -8.08
CA HIS A 385 -22.85 -11.37 -7.11
C HIS A 385 -22.21 -12.59 -6.43
N TYR A 386 -21.60 -13.49 -7.20
CA TYR A 386 -20.87 -14.64 -6.62
C TYR A 386 -19.61 -14.23 -5.85
N GLY A 387 -18.90 -13.21 -6.30
CA GLY A 387 -17.71 -12.68 -5.63
C GLY A 387 -18.03 -12.20 -4.21
N PHE A 388 -19.15 -11.49 -4.02
CA PHE A 388 -19.63 -11.10 -2.70
C PHE A 388 -19.85 -12.30 -1.77
N SER A 389 -20.38 -13.41 -2.28
CA SER A 389 -20.61 -14.64 -1.50
C SER A 389 -19.33 -15.32 -1.02
N LYS A 390 -18.16 -14.98 -1.59
CA LYS A 390 -16.86 -15.51 -1.14
C LYS A 390 -16.34 -14.85 0.13
N VAL A 391 -16.89 -13.70 0.49
CA VAL A 391 -16.59 -13.02 1.75
C VAL A 391 -17.67 -13.42 2.75
N SER A 392 -17.34 -14.40 3.58
CA SER A 392 -18.22 -14.92 4.63
C SER A 392 -18.02 -14.18 5.95
N LYS A 393 -18.89 -14.44 6.93
CA LYS A 393 -18.70 -14.00 8.32
C LYS A 393 -17.32 -14.39 8.87
N ALA A 394 -16.92 -15.66 8.67
CA ALA A 394 -15.61 -16.14 9.12
C ALA A 394 -14.45 -15.40 8.42
N THR A 395 -14.61 -15.06 7.15
CA THR A 395 -13.64 -14.23 6.41
C THR A 395 -13.49 -12.86 7.07
N CYS A 396 -14.59 -12.16 7.36
CA CYS A 396 -14.56 -10.85 8.00
C CYS A 396 -13.97 -10.90 9.41
N GLN A 397 -14.34 -11.90 10.22
CA GLN A 397 -13.76 -12.09 11.56
C GLN A 397 -12.24 -12.22 11.50
N LYS A 398 -11.73 -13.09 10.63
CA LYS A 398 -10.27 -13.30 10.47
C LYS A 398 -9.55 -12.04 9.99
N LEU A 399 -10.14 -11.29 9.04
CA LEU A 399 -9.54 -10.05 8.53
C LEU A 399 -9.53 -8.95 9.59
N ILE A 400 -10.62 -8.79 10.35
CA ILE A 400 -10.70 -7.80 11.44
C ILE A 400 -9.71 -8.17 12.56
N GLU A 401 -9.57 -9.45 12.90
CA GLU A 401 -8.56 -9.91 13.86
C GLU A 401 -7.14 -9.58 13.42
N LYS A 402 -6.80 -9.83 12.14
CA LYS A 402 -5.49 -9.45 11.57
C LYS A 402 -5.25 -7.94 11.64
N VAL A 403 -6.28 -7.13 11.39
CA VAL A 403 -6.19 -5.67 11.54
C VAL A 403 -5.95 -5.28 13.00
N ARG A 404 -6.62 -5.92 13.96
CA ARG A 404 -6.37 -5.68 15.40
C ARG A 404 -4.94 -5.98 15.81
N GLN A 405 -4.37 -7.09 15.34
CA GLN A 405 -2.96 -7.41 15.57
C GLN A 405 -2.03 -6.33 15.01
N GLN A 406 -2.35 -5.80 13.82
CA GLN A 406 -1.61 -4.70 13.21
C GLN A 406 -1.75 -3.38 13.99
N GLU A 407 -2.94 -3.10 14.54
CA GLU A 407 -3.19 -1.96 15.43
C GLU A 407 -2.33 -2.03 16.70
N ASP A 408 -2.28 -3.20 17.33
CA ASP A 408 -1.50 -3.44 18.55
C ASP A 408 0.02 -3.33 18.27
N LEU A 409 0.46 -3.85 17.12
CA LEU A 409 1.85 -3.71 16.67
C LEU A 409 2.23 -2.23 16.49
N PHE A 410 1.40 -1.44 15.79
CA PHE A 410 1.67 0.00 15.65
C PHE A 410 1.66 0.74 16.98
N TRP A 411 0.77 0.35 17.90
CA TRP A 411 0.75 0.96 19.23
C TRP A 411 2.07 0.76 19.97
N LYS A 412 2.65 -0.45 19.88
CA LYS A 412 3.92 -0.81 20.49
C LYS A 412 5.11 -0.16 19.77
N GLU A 413 5.18 -0.29 18.45
CA GLU A 413 6.27 0.30 17.63
C GLU A 413 6.38 1.82 17.85
N ASP A 414 5.25 2.53 17.88
CA ASP A 414 5.23 3.98 18.09
C ASP A 414 5.80 4.36 19.47
N ALA A 415 5.48 3.59 20.51
CA ALA A 415 5.98 3.83 21.87
C ALA A 415 7.48 3.50 22.01
N GLU A 416 7.93 2.42 21.37
CA GLU A 416 9.35 2.05 21.38
C GLU A 416 10.22 3.07 20.66
N VAL A 417 9.75 3.60 19.52
CA VAL A 417 10.45 4.65 18.78
C VAL A 417 10.54 5.92 19.62
N ASP A 418 9.46 6.33 20.29
CA ASP A 418 9.45 7.51 21.17
C ASP A 418 10.43 7.35 22.35
N ALA A 419 10.41 6.18 23.02
CA ALA A 419 11.33 5.88 24.11
C ALA A 419 12.80 5.90 23.68
N ARG A 420 13.13 5.37 22.49
CA ARG A 420 14.50 5.45 21.93
C ARG A 420 14.92 6.89 21.66
N GLU A 421 14.03 7.73 21.12
CA GLU A 421 14.32 9.16 20.91
C GLU A 421 14.58 9.89 22.23
N MET A 422 13.87 9.55 23.31
CA MET A 422 14.11 10.12 24.64
C MET A 422 15.48 9.73 25.18
N ILE A 423 15.86 8.44 25.08
CA ILE A 423 17.16 7.94 25.54
C ILE A 423 18.29 8.62 24.78
N GLU A 424 18.23 8.67 23.44
CA GLU A 424 19.28 9.26 22.62
C GLU A 424 19.48 10.77 22.87
N LYS A 425 18.38 11.50 23.10
CA LYS A 425 18.47 12.92 23.49
C LYS A 425 19.07 13.07 24.89
N GLY A 426 18.69 12.22 25.83
CA GLY A 426 19.27 12.20 27.19
C GLY A 426 20.77 11.90 27.18
N THR A 427 21.21 10.93 26.38
CA THR A 427 22.64 10.59 26.22
C THR A 427 23.42 11.75 25.60
N LYS A 428 22.88 12.45 24.59
CA LYS A 428 23.52 13.64 24.02
C LYS A 428 23.67 14.77 25.03
N TYR A 429 22.60 15.06 25.78
CA TYR A 429 22.62 16.09 26.81
C TYR A 429 23.63 15.78 27.92
N SER A 430 23.74 14.49 28.28
CA SER A 430 24.77 14.01 29.21
C SER A 430 26.18 14.23 28.66
N VAL A 431 26.46 13.86 27.41
CA VAL A 431 27.81 14.00 26.82
C VAL A 431 28.20 15.47 26.63
N GLU A 432 27.28 16.33 26.19
CA GLU A 432 27.52 17.78 26.07
C GLU A 432 27.78 18.43 27.44
N ASN A 433 27.06 18.02 28.49
CA ASN A 433 27.32 18.51 29.85
C ASN A 433 28.65 17.99 30.42
N TYR A 434 29.09 16.78 30.09
CA TYR A 434 30.41 16.27 30.49
C TYR A 434 31.56 17.04 29.79
N ILE A 435 31.41 17.35 28.50
CA ILE A 435 32.42 18.13 27.75
C ILE A 435 32.53 19.55 28.29
N ASN A 436 31.40 20.23 28.54
CA ASN A 436 31.42 21.58 29.11
C ASN A 436 32.01 21.62 30.54
N ALA A 437 31.81 20.56 31.34
CA ALA A 437 32.37 20.46 32.69
C ALA A 437 33.87 20.13 32.73
N GLU A 438 34.42 19.55 31.65
CA GLU A 438 35.88 19.36 31.49
C GLU A 438 36.54 20.64 30.96
N GLU A 439 35.91 21.39 30.05
CA GLU A 439 36.45 22.67 29.56
C GLU A 439 36.49 23.77 30.64
N GLU A 440 35.59 23.75 31.63
CA GLU A 440 35.64 24.67 32.78
C GLU A 440 36.75 24.33 33.80
N LYS A 441 37.29 23.11 33.79
CA LYS A 441 38.38 22.70 34.71
C LYS A 441 39.79 23.00 34.20
N ASP A 442 39.93 23.38 32.94
CA ASP A 442 41.22 23.77 32.34
C ASP A 442 41.48 25.29 32.39
N PHE A 443 40.64 26.06 33.12
CA PHE A 443 40.75 27.52 33.30
C PHE A 443 40.87 27.99 34.77
N GLU A 444 41.08 27.08 35.73
CA GLU A 444 41.56 27.41 37.09
C GLU A 444 43.00 26.90 37.28
#